data_AF-A0A536MAX6-F1
#
_entry.id   AF-A0A536MAX6-F1
#
_cell.length_a   1.000
_cell.length_b   1.000
_cell.length_c   1.000
_cell.angle_alpha   90.00
_cell.angle_beta   90.00
_cell.angle_gamma   90.00
#
_symmetry.space_group_name_H-M   'P 1'
#
loop_
_entity.id
_entity.type
_entity.pdbx_description
1 polymer ?
#
loop_
_entity_poly.entity_id
_entity_poly.type
_entity_poly.pdbx_seq_one_letter_code
_entity_poly.pdbx_strand_id
1 'polypeptide(L)'
;MGQVVQLQVTSRDVLHSFWVPRLGGQVYAIPGQMNHGWIQADQTGNYFGQCNELCGLYHYAMDLQVVAVSNADYNGFLAGTLTPGVGPALAEKVTGASAAANVKETDELKFDPLSASVKVGEVVEWTNVGTQIHDITFDNGAVPTSDNQNGGDKYELKFLKPGTYHYICSIHKAANMNGTITVTGG
;
A
#
# COMPACT_ATOMS: atom_id res chain seq x y z
N MET A 1 2.94 -15.82 -3.74
CA MET A 1 2.41 -16.11 -2.38
C MET A 1 2.63 -17.59 -2.07
N GLY A 2 2.88 -17.96 -0.81
CA GLY A 2 2.98 -19.35 -0.35
C GLY A 2 4.18 -20.15 -0.86
N GLN A 3 5.13 -19.48 -1.52
CA GLN A 3 6.37 -20.08 -2.01
C GLN A 3 7.51 -19.65 -1.08
N VAL A 4 8.37 -20.61 -0.74
CA VAL A 4 9.63 -20.32 -0.05
C VAL A 4 10.61 -19.74 -1.05
N VAL A 5 11.09 -18.52 -0.79
CA VAL A 5 12.12 -17.86 -1.59
C VAL A 5 13.44 -17.96 -0.85
N GLN A 6 14.43 -18.57 -1.49
CA GLN A 6 15.81 -18.53 -1.00
C GLN A 6 16.44 -17.19 -1.37
N LEU A 7 16.94 -16.50 -0.35
CA LEU A 7 17.73 -15.28 -0.51
C LEU A 7 19.21 -15.64 -0.57
N GLN A 8 19.92 -14.95 -1.46
CA GLN A 8 21.39 -14.92 -1.51
C GLN A 8 21.80 -13.47 -1.30
N VAL A 9 22.47 -13.19 -0.18
CA VAL A 9 22.73 -11.84 0.28
C VAL A 9 24.21 -11.66 0.53
N THR A 10 24.78 -10.61 -0.05
CA THR A 10 26.15 -10.18 0.19
C THR A 10 26.21 -8.66 0.19
N SER A 11 27.33 -8.10 0.60
CA SER A 11 27.57 -6.66 0.56
C SER A 11 28.77 -6.32 -0.32
N ARG A 12 28.74 -5.11 -0.90
CA ARG A 12 29.83 -4.57 -1.69
C ARG A 12 30.81 -3.74 -0.84
N ASP A 13 30.38 -3.21 0.29
CA ASP A 13 31.13 -2.20 1.07
C ASP A 13 31.29 -2.58 2.55
N VAL A 14 30.23 -2.51 3.35
CA VAL A 14 30.21 -2.72 4.80
C VAL A 14 29.14 -3.73 5.20
N LEU A 15 29.02 -4.03 6.49
CA LEU A 15 27.94 -4.87 7.01
C LEU A 15 26.58 -4.18 6.83
N HIS A 16 25.62 -4.89 6.23
CA HIS A 16 24.20 -4.53 6.25
C HIS A 16 23.35 -5.70 6.72
N SER A 17 22.04 -5.52 6.79
CA SER A 17 21.09 -6.63 6.91
C SER A 17 19.93 -6.47 5.95
N PHE A 18 19.57 -7.56 5.28
CA PHE A 18 18.23 -7.71 4.73
C PHE A 18 17.31 -8.16 5.86
N TRP A 19 16.41 -7.28 6.34
CA TRP A 19 15.48 -7.62 7.41
C TRP A 19 14.05 -7.20 7.09
N VAL A 20 13.16 -8.18 6.98
CA VAL A 20 11.70 -7.97 6.83
C VAL A 20 10.99 -8.61 8.03
N PRO A 21 10.63 -7.83 9.07
CA PRO A 21 10.14 -8.37 10.34
C PRO A 21 8.93 -9.30 10.18
N ARG A 22 7.98 -8.91 9.33
CA ARG A 22 6.73 -9.67 9.09
C ARG A 22 6.93 -10.97 8.30
N LEU A 23 8.10 -11.19 7.72
CA LEU A 23 8.45 -12.42 7.00
C LEU A 23 9.50 -13.27 7.74
N GLY A 24 9.90 -12.87 8.96
CA GLY A 24 10.80 -13.63 9.82
C GLY A 24 12.24 -13.77 9.33
N GLY A 25 12.61 -13.14 8.21
CA GLY A 25 13.95 -13.24 7.62
C GLY A 25 14.81 -12.02 7.95
N GLN A 26 15.77 -12.19 8.86
CA GLN A 26 16.97 -11.35 8.89
C GLN A 26 18.13 -12.14 8.29
N VAL A 27 18.79 -11.57 7.29
CA VAL A 27 20.01 -12.13 6.70
C VAL A 27 21.05 -11.03 6.63
N TYR A 28 22.23 -11.27 7.21
CA TYR A 28 23.32 -10.31 7.13
C TYR A 28 23.92 -10.25 5.73
N ALA A 29 24.16 -9.04 5.24
CA ALA A 29 24.91 -8.79 4.02
C ALA A 29 26.35 -8.46 4.43
N ILE A 30 27.25 -9.43 4.30
CA ILE A 30 28.65 -9.30 4.74
C ILE A 30 29.55 -9.16 3.50
N PRO A 31 30.46 -8.17 3.45
CA PRO A 31 31.39 -8.05 2.34
C PRO A 31 32.25 -9.31 2.15
N GLY A 32 32.31 -9.81 0.92
CA GLY A 32 33.10 -11.00 0.57
C GLY A 32 32.52 -12.33 1.05
N GLN A 33 31.32 -12.35 1.66
CA GLN A 33 30.63 -13.56 2.05
C GLN A 33 29.23 -13.62 1.42
N MET A 34 28.86 -14.79 0.92
CA MET A 34 27.51 -15.06 0.44
C MET A 34 26.73 -15.74 1.55
N ASN A 35 25.77 -15.03 2.12
CA ASN A 35 24.86 -15.58 3.10
C ASN A 35 23.56 -16.01 2.43
N HIS A 36 22.95 -17.04 3.00
CA HIS A 36 21.68 -17.57 2.54
C HIS A 36 20.63 -17.42 3.63
N GLY A 37 19.40 -17.20 3.22
CA GLY A 37 18.23 -17.24 4.11
C GLY A 37 16.98 -17.57 3.32
N TRP A 38 15.86 -17.64 4.01
CA TRP A 38 14.58 -17.94 3.40
C TRP A 38 13.51 -16.98 3.89
N ILE A 39 12.62 -16.59 2.99
CA ILE A 39 11.40 -15.86 3.32
C ILE A 39 10.21 -16.58 2.69
N GLN A 40 9.06 -16.49 3.34
CA GLN A 40 7.79 -16.99 2.81
C GLN A 40 6.70 -15.99 3.19
N ALA A 41 5.95 -15.54 2.19
CA ALA A 41 4.79 -14.68 2.38
C ALA A 41 3.52 -15.48 2.04
N ASP A 42 2.75 -15.83 3.06
CA ASP A 42 1.51 -16.61 2.92
C ASP A 42 0.30 -15.78 2.49
N GLN A 43 0.45 -14.46 2.46
CA GLN A 43 -0.56 -13.53 1.97
C GLN A 43 0.06 -12.62 0.92
N THR A 44 -0.75 -12.16 -0.03
CA THR A 44 -0.33 -11.09 -0.94
C THR A 44 -0.27 -9.77 -0.19
N GLY A 45 0.67 -8.90 -0.55
CA GLY A 45 0.77 -7.56 0.03
C GLY A 45 2.19 -7.02 0.06
N ASN A 46 2.32 -5.86 0.68
CA ASN A 46 3.59 -5.16 0.84
C ASN A 46 4.15 -5.44 2.23
N TYR A 47 5.40 -5.87 2.27
CA TYR A 47 6.13 -6.18 3.48
C TYR A 47 7.35 -5.27 3.56
N PHE A 48 7.30 -4.31 4.48
CA PHE A 48 8.37 -3.36 4.68
C PHE A 48 9.44 -3.93 5.59
N GLY A 49 10.68 -3.54 5.33
CA GLY A 49 11.85 -3.88 6.08
C GLY A 49 12.88 -2.77 5.99
N GLN A 50 14.02 -3.00 6.63
CA GLN A 50 15.11 -2.03 6.66
C GLN A 50 16.44 -2.72 6.96
N CYS A 51 17.54 -2.02 6.74
CA CYS A 51 18.80 -2.39 7.34
C CYS A 51 18.72 -2.21 8.87
N ASN A 52 19.18 -3.19 9.64
CA ASN A 52 19.21 -3.21 11.11
C ASN A 52 20.64 -3.10 11.66
N GLU A 53 21.57 -2.61 10.83
CA GLU A 53 23.00 -2.47 11.16
C GLU A 53 23.45 -1.04 10.91
N LEU A 54 24.30 -0.48 11.77
CA LEU A 54 24.88 0.86 11.54
C LEU A 54 25.86 0.84 10.35
N CYS A 55 25.32 0.91 9.15
CA CYS A 55 26.02 0.67 7.89
C CYS A 55 26.58 1.95 7.22
N GLY A 56 26.71 3.04 7.98
CA GLY A 56 27.38 4.27 7.54
C GLY A 56 26.44 5.41 7.13
N LEU A 57 26.96 6.29 6.27
CA LEU A 57 26.24 7.48 5.81
C LEU A 57 24.99 7.05 5.03
N TYR A 58 23.84 7.63 5.37
CA TYR A 58 22.51 7.26 4.86
C TYR A 58 21.90 5.95 5.38
N HIS A 59 22.43 5.36 6.46
CA HIS A 59 21.80 4.21 7.11
C HIS A 59 20.29 4.42 7.38
N TYR A 60 19.89 5.63 7.79
CA TYR A 60 18.50 6.00 8.08
C TYR A 60 17.53 5.86 6.89
N ALA A 61 18.04 5.76 5.66
CA ALA A 61 17.25 5.66 4.43
C ALA A 61 17.38 4.28 3.75
N MET A 62 18.02 3.31 4.42
CA MET A 62 18.18 1.95 3.89
C MET A 62 16.95 1.09 4.16
N ASP A 63 15.83 1.54 3.62
CA ASP A 63 14.56 0.83 3.65
C ASP A 63 14.48 -0.19 2.51
N LEU A 64 13.68 -1.23 2.70
CA LEU A 64 13.40 -2.24 1.69
C LEU A 64 11.93 -2.64 1.70
N GLN A 65 11.44 -3.09 0.55
CA GLN A 65 10.08 -3.58 0.39
C GLN A 65 10.11 -4.94 -0.32
N VAL A 66 9.46 -5.92 0.29
CA VAL A 66 9.10 -7.18 -0.37
C VAL A 66 7.64 -7.12 -0.76
N VAL A 67 7.38 -7.41 -2.02
CA VAL A 67 6.04 -7.40 -2.59
C VAL A 67 5.62 -8.83 -2.89
N ALA A 68 4.69 -9.36 -2.10
CA ALA A 68 4.12 -10.68 -2.34
C ALA A 68 2.90 -10.55 -3.27
N VAL A 69 3.02 -11.14 -4.46
CA VAL A 69 1.97 -11.14 -5.48
C VAL A 69 1.33 -12.52 -5.64
N SER A 70 0.23 -12.58 -6.39
CA SER A 70 -0.33 -13.86 -6.84
C SER A 70 0.58 -14.53 -7.89
N ASN A 71 0.41 -15.84 -8.13
CA ASN A 71 1.19 -16.52 -9.18
C ASN A 71 0.88 -15.95 -10.57
N ALA A 72 -0.36 -15.51 -10.81
CA ALA A 72 -0.76 -14.90 -12.08
C ALA A 72 -0.01 -13.57 -12.30
N ASP A 73 0.03 -12.71 -11.28
CA ASP A 73 0.77 -11.45 -11.34
C ASP A 73 2.27 -11.68 -11.49
N TYR A 74 2.84 -12.66 -10.78
CA TYR A 74 4.25 -13.02 -10.94
C TYR A 74 4.56 -13.47 -12.38
N ASN A 75 3.70 -14.29 -12.98
CA ASN A 75 3.83 -14.70 -14.37
C ASN A 75 3.67 -13.52 -15.34
N GLY A 76 2.77 -12.58 -15.06
CA GLY A 76 2.64 -11.34 -15.82
C GLY A 76 3.91 -10.48 -15.77
N PHE A 77 4.53 -10.37 -14.60
CA PHE A 77 5.84 -9.72 -14.46
C PHE A 77 6.92 -10.43 -15.30
N LEU A 78 7.02 -11.76 -15.23
CA LEU A 78 7.97 -12.52 -16.06
C LEU A 78 7.72 -12.35 -17.56
N ALA A 79 6.47 -12.16 -17.97
CA ALA A 79 6.07 -11.87 -19.34
C ALA A 79 6.24 -10.40 -19.74
N GLY A 80 6.70 -9.53 -18.83
CA GLY A 80 6.87 -8.09 -19.07
C GLY A 80 5.57 -7.28 -19.10
N THR A 81 4.43 -7.87 -18.71
CA THR A 81 3.13 -7.19 -18.69
C THR A 81 2.88 -6.44 -17.38
N LEU A 82 3.67 -6.71 -16.34
CA LEU A 82 3.64 -6.00 -15.06
C LEU A 82 5.04 -5.49 -14.68
N THR A 83 5.10 -4.38 -13.96
CA THR A 83 6.36 -3.78 -13.49
C THR A 83 6.82 -4.39 -12.16
N PRO A 84 8.11 -4.72 -12.01
CA PRO A 84 8.65 -5.22 -10.74
C PRO A 84 8.55 -4.17 -9.63
N GLY A 85 8.28 -4.62 -8.40
CA GLY A 85 8.19 -3.75 -7.23
C GLY A 85 6.85 -3.01 -7.07
N VAL A 86 5.93 -3.13 -8.03
CA VAL A 86 4.55 -2.67 -7.85
C VAL A 86 3.74 -3.84 -7.31
N GLY A 87 3.20 -3.68 -6.10
CA GLY A 87 2.25 -4.62 -5.52
C GLY A 87 1.06 -4.88 -6.43
N PRO A 88 0.32 -5.99 -6.21
CA PRO A 88 -0.94 -6.13 -6.89
C PRO A 88 -1.78 -4.91 -6.50
N ALA A 89 -2.32 -4.19 -7.49
CA ALA A 89 -3.05 -2.95 -7.24
C ALA A 89 -4.08 -3.19 -6.12
N LEU A 90 -3.99 -2.39 -5.07
CA LEU A 90 -4.90 -2.54 -3.91
C LEU A 90 -6.29 -2.00 -4.23
N ALA A 91 -6.34 -0.99 -5.09
CA ALA A 91 -7.54 -0.45 -5.70
C ALA A 91 -7.20 0.14 -7.09
N GLU A 92 -8.21 0.29 -7.93
CA GLU A 92 -8.13 1.00 -9.21
C GLU A 92 -9.08 2.20 -9.23
N LYS A 93 -8.63 3.33 -9.77
CA LYS A 93 -9.51 4.48 -10.03
C LYS A 93 -10.48 4.12 -11.14
N VAL A 94 -11.76 4.36 -10.90
CA VAL A 94 -12.83 4.15 -11.87
C VAL A 94 -13.61 5.46 -12.08
N THR A 95 -14.54 5.48 -13.02
CA THR A 95 -15.39 6.66 -13.28
C THR A 95 -16.76 6.20 -13.76
N GLY A 96 -17.83 6.72 -13.13
CA GLY A 96 -19.21 6.40 -13.48
C GLY A 96 -19.63 4.98 -13.10
N ALA A 97 -18.91 4.32 -12.17
CA ALA A 97 -19.28 2.99 -11.70
C ALA A 97 -20.36 3.08 -10.60
N SER A 98 -21.17 2.03 -10.44
CA SER A 98 -22.14 1.96 -9.35
C SER A 98 -21.41 1.76 -8.02
N ALA A 99 -21.51 2.74 -7.13
CA ALA A 99 -20.90 2.69 -5.81
C ALA A 99 -21.68 1.78 -4.85
N ALA A 100 -20.98 0.85 -4.21
CA ALA A 100 -21.52 0.03 -3.12
C ALA A 100 -21.56 0.81 -1.79
N ALA A 101 -20.66 1.79 -1.63
CA ALA A 101 -20.67 2.73 -0.52
C ALA A 101 -20.37 4.15 -1.00
N ASN A 102 -20.98 5.14 -0.33
CA ASN A 102 -20.78 6.56 -0.61
C ASN A 102 -20.27 7.25 0.66
N VAL A 103 -19.24 8.07 0.51
CA VAL A 103 -18.65 8.89 1.56
C VAL A 103 -18.73 10.35 1.15
N LYS A 104 -19.19 11.21 2.05
CA LYS A 104 -19.28 12.65 1.83
C LYS A 104 -18.09 13.35 2.46
N GLU A 105 -17.53 14.33 1.77
CA GLU A 105 -16.56 15.27 2.31
C GLU A 105 -17.33 16.55 2.66
N THR A 106 -17.32 16.96 3.93
CA THR A 106 -18.21 18.01 4.45
C THR A 106 -17.47 19.23 4.98
N ASP A 107 -18.17 20.37 5.04
CA ASP A 107 -17.63 21.63 5.55
C ASP A 107 -17.25 21.58 7.04
N GLU A 108 -17.76 20.59 7.78
CA GLU A 108 -17.33 20.30 9.16
C GLU A 108 -15.95 19.65 9.25
N LEU A 109 -15.23 19.54 8.12
CA LEU A 109 -13.92 18.90 7.99
C LEU A 109 -13.96 17.43 8.41
N LYS A 110 -15.00 16.72 7.97
CA LYS A 110 -15.24 15.32 8.28
C LYS A 110 -15.64 14.53 7.04
N PHE A 111 -15.32 13.24 7.08
CA PHE A 111 -15.92 12.27 6.18
C PHE A 111 -17.20 11.72 6.81
N ASP A 112 -18.29 11.66 6.05
CA ASP A 112 -19.58 11.11 6.48
C ASP A 112 -20.09 10.03 5.50
N PRO A 113 -20.14 8.75 5.90
CA PRO A 113 -19.70 8.23 7.19
C PRO A 113 -18.17 8.25 7.32
N LEU A 114 -17.68 8.28 8.57
CA LEU A 114 -16.24 8.22 8.86
C LEU A 114 -15.63 6.85 8.51
N SER A 115 -16.46 5.81 8.41
CA SER A 115 -16.05 4.48 7.99
C SER A 115 -17.12 3.82 7.13
N ALA A 116 -16.68 3.10 6.10
CA ALA A 116 -17.54 2.29 5.25
C ALA A 116 -16.96 0.89 5.07
N SER A 117 -17.83 -0.06 4.69
CA SER A 117 -17.44 -1.44 4.40
C SER A 117 -17.95 -1.85 3.04
N VAL A 118 -17.10 -2.53 2.27
CA VAL A 118 -17.41 -3.09 0.95
C VAL A 118 -16.81 -4.50 0.81
N LYS A 119 -17.14 -5.20 -0.27
CA LYS A 119 -16.51 -6.47 -0.65
C LYS A 119 -15.42 -6.25 -1.70
N VAL A 120 -14.50 -7.21 -1.83
CA VAL A 120 -13.53 -7.22 -2.93
C VAL A 120 -14.26 -7.12 -4.28
N GLY A 121 -13.82 -6.18 -5.11
CA GLY A 121 -14.37 -5.90 -6.43
C GLY A 121 -15.44 -4.79 -6.46
N GLU A 122 -15.89 -4.31 -5.29
CA GLU A 122 -16.87 -3.24 -5.18
C GLU A 122 -16.22 -1.84 -5.17
N VAL A 123 -17.04 -0.84 -5.48
CA VAL A 123 -16.64 0.56 -5.63
C VAL A 123 -17.07 1.38 -4.42
N VAL A 124 -16.18 2.26 -3.95
CA VAL A 124 -16.51 3.36 -3.03
C VAL A 124 -16.42 4.67 -3.80
N GLU A 125 -17.44 5.52 -3.65
CA GLU A 125 -17.48 6.89 -4.16
C GLU A 125 -17.30 7.87 -3.00
N TRP A 126 -16.40 8.82 -3.17
CA TRP A 126 -16.31 10.04 -2.36
C TRP A 126 -16.92 11.20 -3.15
N THR A 127 -17.75 12.00 -2.50
CA THR A 127 -18.29 13.24 -3.09
C THR A 127 -18.05 14.38 -2.12
N ASN A 128 -17.47 15.47 -2.61
CA ASN A 128 -17.43 16.70 -1.86
C ASN A 128 -18.80 17.39 -1.93
N VAL A 129 -19.51 17.42 -0.81
CA VAL A 129 -20.83 18.05 -0.71
C VAL A 129 -20.78 19.46 -0.11
N GLY A 130 -19.59 19.88 0.31
CA GLY A 130 -19.32 21.18 0.90
C GLY A 130 -18.77 22.20 -0.09
N THR A 131 -18.26 23.27 0.47
CA THR A 131 -17.58 24.38 -0.20
C THR A 131 -16.07 24.35 0.00
N GLN A 132 -15.59 23.69 1.06
CA GLN A 132 -14.18 23.50 1.35
C GLN A 132 -13.54 22.55 0.33
N ILE A 133 -12.28 22.80 -0.02
CA ILE A 133 -11.52 21.91 -0.94
C ILE A 133 -10.97 20.74 -0.13
N HIS A 134 -11.18 19.52 -0.63
CA HIS A 134 -10.73 18.30 0.01
C HIS A 134 -9.91 17.41 -0.93
N ASP A 135 -9.41 16.30 -0.41
CA ASP A 135 -8.72 15.26 -1.15
C ASP A 135 -8.80 13.94 -0.37
N ILE A 136 -8.54 12.84 -1.07
CA ILE A 136 -8.51 11.49 -0.52
C ILE A 136 -7.08 10.99 -0.68
N THR A 137 -6.36 10.88 0.43
CA THR A 137 -4.98 10.39 0.50
C THR A 137 -4.86 9.17 1.41
N PHE A 138 -4.38 8.04 0.88
CA PHE A 138 -4.17 6.81 1.64
C PHE A 138 -2.75 6.74 2.23
N ASP A 139 -2.63 6.17 3.43
CA ASP A 139 -1.40 6.12 4.22
C ASP A 139 -0.34 5.14 3.69
N ASN A 140 -0.75 4.14 2.92
CA ASN A 140 0.11 3.04 2.48
C ASN A 140 0.85 3.29 1.15
N GLY A 141 0.58 4.41 0.47
CA GLY A 141 1.18 4.80 -0.81
C GLY A 141 0.91 3.85 -2.00
N ALA A 142 0.09 2.81 -1.79
CA ALA A 142 -0.19 1.76 -2.77
C ALA A 142 -1.63 1.79 -3.29
N VAL A 143 -2.49 2.64 -2.72
CA VAL A 143 -3.83 2.96 -3.21
C VAL A 143 -3.76 4.30 -3.94
N PRO A 144 -4.38 4.45 -5.12
CA PRO A 144 -4.43 5.74 -5.80
C PRO A 144 -5.02 6.84 -4.92
N THR A 145 -4.50 8.05 -5.05
CA THR A 145 -4.97 9.26 -4.35
C THR A 145 -5.86 10.08 -5.29
N SER A 146 -6.73 10.95 -4.76
CA SER A 146 -7.46 11.93 -5.58
C SER A 146 -6.61 13.17 -5.85
N ASP A 147 -6.97 13.92 -6.89
CA ASP A 147 -6.58 15.33 -6.98
C ASP A 147 -7.41 16.16 -5.96
N ASN A 148 -7.27 17.48 -5.98
CA ASN A 148 -8.13 18.37 -5.20
C ASN A 148 -9.60 18.24 -5.65
N GLN A 149 -10.48 17.93 -4.71
CA GLN A 149 -11.92 17.83 -4.87
C GLN A 149 -12.58 19.15 -4.46
N ASN A 150 -13.14 19.90 -5.41
CA ASN A 150 -14.00 21.06 -5.15
C ASN A 150 -15.44 20.59 -4.85
N GLY A 151 -16.29 21.50 -4.37
CA GLY A 151 -17.69 21.20 -4.13
C GLY A 151 -18.39 20.63 -5.38
N GLY A 152 -18.96 19.43 -5.26
CA GLY A 152 -19.60 18.67 -6.32
C GLY A 152 -18.70 17.64 -7.01
N ASP A 153 -17.38 17.69 -6.82
CA ASP A 153 -16.45 16.74 -7.42
C ASP A 153 -16.59 15.36 -6.78
N LYS A 154 -16.33 14.33 -7.60
CA LYS A 154 -16.41 12.92 -7.21
C LYS A 154 -15.09 12.20 -7.42
N TYR A 155 -14.83 11.22 -6.57
CA TYR A 155 -13.70 10.32 -6.68
C TYR A 155 -14.15 8.88 -6.44
N GLU A 156 -13.77 7.95 -7.31
CA GLU A 156 -14.23 6.57 -7.24
C GLU A 156 -13.05 5.60 -7.26
N LEU A 157 -13.06 4.65 -6.32
CA LEU A 157 -12.10 3.54 -6.28
C LEU A 157 -12.82 2.20 -6.20
N LYS A 158 -12.38 1.25 -7.04
CA LYS A 158 -12.73 -0.16 -6.91
C LYS A 158 -11.64 -0.89 -6.12
N PHE A 159 -12.00 -1.50 -5.01
CA PHE A 159 -11.03 -2.20 -4.16
C PHE A 159 -10.80 -3.64 -4.62
N LEU A 160 -9.55 -4.02 -4.81
CA LEU A 160 -9.18 -5.30 -5.44
C LEU A 160 -8.66 -6.34 -4.44
N LYS A 161 -8.40 -5.94 -3.19
CA LYS A 161 -7.88 -6.82 -2.13
C LYS A 161 -8.66 -6.59 -0.82
N PRO A 162 -8.82 -7.64 0.00
CA PRO A 162 -9.39 -7.47 1.32
C PRO A 162 -8.39 -6.76 2.24
N GLY A 163 -8.89 -6.02 3.22
CA GLY A 163 -8.06 -5.29 4.15
C GLY A 163 -8.76 -4.06 4.74
N THR A 164 -8.06 -3.38 5.63
CA THR A 164 -8.48 -2.09 6.18
C THR A 164 -7.60 -1.01 5.59
N TYR A 165 -8.23 0.00 4.99
CA TYR A 165 -7.59 1.09 4.28
C TYR A 165 -7.88 2.39 5.00
N HIS A 166 -6.86 3.00 5.58
CA HIS A 166 -6.97 4.30 6.22
C HIS A 166 -6.65 5.40 5.21
N TYR A 167 -7.45 6.46 5.24
CA TYR A 167 -7.25 7.63 4.39
C TYR A 167 -7.49 8.90 5.18
N ILE A 168 -6.93 9.99 4.67
CA ILE A 168 -6.99 11.33 5.24
C ILE A 168 -7.32 12.35 4.16
N CYS A 169 -7.79 13.53 4.58
CA CYS A 169 -7.66 14.74 3.78
C CYS A 169 -6.29 15.37 4.09
N SER A 170 -5.41 15.43 3.09
CA SER A 170 -4.06 15.96 3.24
C SER A 170 -4.04 17.48 3.41
N ILE A 171 -5.09 18.17 2.97
CA ILE A 171 -5.27 19.63 3.14
C ILE A 171 -5.67 19.95 4.59
N HIS A 172 -6.49 19.10 5.23
CA HIS A 172 -7.07 19.33 6.56
C HIS A 172 -6.51 18.40 7.66
N LYS A 173 -5.25 18.00 7.55
CA LYS A 173 -4.58 17.10 8.54
C LYS A 173 -4.66 17.62 9.98
N ALA A 174 -4.52 18.94 10.16
CA ALA A 174 -4.57 19.57 11.49
C ALA A 174 -5.94 19.43 12.17
N ALA A 175 -7.02 19.25 11.39
CA ALA A 175 -8.37 18.99 11.90
C ALA A 175 -8.64 17.49 12.14
N ASN A 176 -7.65 16.63 11.91
CA ASN A 176 -7.76 15.18 12.01
C ASN A 176 -8.88 14.58 11.13
N MET A 177 -9.06 15.14 9.93
CA MET A 177 -10.02 14.63 8.94
C MET A 177 -9.50 13.31 8.34
N ASN A 178 -9.96 12.20 8.91
CA ASN A 178 -9.57 10.84 8.54
C ASN A 178 -10.80 9.93 8.38
N GLY A 179 -10.63 8.85 7.62
CA GLY A 179 -11.66 7.85 7.43
C GLY A 179 -11.06 6.47 7.21
N THR A 180 -11.93 5.45 7.19
CA THR A 180 -11.51 4.05 7.02
C THR A 180 -12.45 3.28 6.11
N ILE A 181 -11.90 2.59 5.11
CA ILE A 181 -12.62 1.60 4.31
C ILE A 181 -12.21 0.21 4.76
N THR A 182 -13.18 -0.63 5.11
CA THR A 182 -12.95 -2.07 5.35
C THR A 182 -13.43 -2.87 4.15
N VAL A 183 -12.53 -3.62 3.54
CA VAL A 183 -12.82 -4.49 2.40
C VAL A 183 -12.81 -5.93 2.87
N THR A 184 -13.96 -6.58 2.80
CA THR A 184 -14.14 -7.98 3.21
C THR A 184 -13.90 -8.93 2.04
N GLY A 185 -13.35 -10.12 2.32
CA GLY A 185 -13.25 -11.18 1.33
C GLY A 185 -14.64 -11.64 0.90
N GLY A 186 -14.81 -11.84 -0.42
CA GLY A 186 -16.04 -12.40 -1.01
C GLY A 186 -16.19 -13.89 -0.77
#